data_AF-A0A7J4F978-F1
#
_entry.id   AF-A0A7J4F978-F1
#
_cell.length_a   1.000
_cell.length_b   1.000
_cell.length_c   1.000
_cell.angle_alpha   90.00
_cell.angle_beta   90.00
_cell.angle_gamma   90.00
#
_symmetry.space_group_name_H-M   'P 1'
#
loop_
_entity.id
_entity.type
_entity.pdbx_description
1 polymer ?
#
loop_
_entity_poly.entity_id
_entity_poly.type
_entity_poly.pdbx_seq_one_letter_code
_entity_poly.pdbx_strand_id
1 'polypeptide(L)'
;MLTAIRRRWRWGSTSSAGRRDGHRRGSRRTARSASWRCDMAEDGGYRPEGIRLGTPLSRDAVRRLRTGDLVYLTGTVVTMRDRAHLRTMEEGPPTDLEGVVVYHCGPLARHDGRDWHVLAAGPTTSIRMESLAPVLLRAHRPRAIVGKGGMG
;
A
#
# COMPACT_ATOMS: atom_id res chain seq x y z
N MET A 1 10.85 3.05 -9.45
CA MET A 1 9.73 4.00 -9.39
C MET A 1 8.46 3.20 -9.14
N LEU A 2 7.97 3.18 -7.90
CA LEU A 2 6.77 2.42 -7.50
C LEU A 2 5.54 3.34 -7.63
N THR A 3 4.64 3.01 -8.55
CA THR A 3 3.43 3.80 -8.84
C THR A 3 2.21 3.21 -8.14
N ALA A 4 1.45 4.10 -7.48
CA ALA A 4 0.06 4.02 -7.05
C ALA A 4 -0.34 3.03 -5.92
N ILE A 5 -0.43 3.59 -4.71
CA ILE A 5 -1.40 3.18 -3.70
C ILE A 5 -2.80 3.57 -4.22
N ARG A 6 -3.59 2.60 -4.67
CA ARG A 6 -5.02 2.80 -4.93
C ARG A 6 -5.83 1.93 -3.99
N ARG A 7 -6.18 2.47 -2.82
CA ARG A 7 -7.40 2.10 -2.07
C ARG A 7 -7.72 3.22 -1.08
N ARG A 8 -9.00 3.61 -1.13
CA ARG A 8 -9.75 4.52 -0.26
C ARG A 8 -9.21 4.56 1.18
N TRP A 9 -8.58 5.66 1.56
CA TRP A 9 -8.40 6.01 2.97
C TRP A 9 -9.65 6.75 3.43
N ARG A 10 -10.40 6.16 4.38
CA ARG A 10 -11.51 6.84 5.06
C ARG A 10 -11.02 7.25 6.45
N TRP A 11 -10.72 8.53 6.62
CA TRP A 11 -10.56 9.11 7.96
C TRP A 11 -11.95 9.30 8.55
N GLY A 12 -12.27 8.60 9.65
CA GLY A 12 -13.53 8.77 10.35
C GLY A 12 -13.46 9.98 11.28
N SER A 13 -14.13 11.07 10.92
CA SER A 13 -14.59 12.06 11.90
C SER A 13 -16.07 11.79 12.16
N THR A 14 -16.41 11.35 13.37
CA THR A 14 -17.79 11.29 13.86
C THR A 14 -18.31 12.71 14.06
N SER A 15 -19.25 13.13 13.22
CA SER A 15 -20.17 14.22 13.57
C SER A 15 -21.60 13.80 13.19
N SER A 16 -22.41 13.67 14.24
CA SER A 16 -23.82 13.31 14.21
C SER A 16 -24.65 14.50 13.72
N ALA A 17 -25.29 14.36 12.55
CA ALA A 17 -26.39 15.21 12.14
C ALA A 17 -27.34 14.39 11.26
N GLY A 18 -28.30 13.71 11.90
CA GLY A 18 -29.36 12.98 11.22
C GLY A 18 -30.45 13.93 10.75
N ARG A 19 -30.74 13.93 9.44
CA ARG A 19 -32.08 14.22 8.91
C ARG A 19 -32.55 13.04 8.07
N ARG A 20 -33.85 12.79 8.23
CA ARG A 20 -34.61 11.58 7.94
C ARG A 20 -34.98 11.41 6.46
N ASP A 21 -35.14 10.12 6.13
CA ASP A 21 -36.12 9.46 5.26
C ASP A 21 -36.24 9.79 3.77
N GLY A 22 -36.25 8.72 2.96
CA GLY A 22 -36.66 8.76 1.57
C GLY A 22 -36.32 7.49 0.78
N HIS A 23 -37.25 6.52 0.79
CA HIS A 23 -37.32 5.39 -0.15
C HIS A 23 -37.07 5.79 -1.62
N ARG A 24 -36.29 5.00 -2.38
CA ARG A 24 -36.69 4.43 -3.69
C ARG A 24 -35.64 3.47 -4.28
N ARG A 25 -36.18 2.51 -5.04
CA ARG A 25 -35.60 1.28 -5.58
C ARG A 25 -34.50 1.51 -6.62
N GLY A 26 -33.59 0.54 -6.70
CA GLY A 26 -33.08 -0.01 -7.96
C GLY A 26 -32.09 0.83 -8.78
N SER A 27 -30.79 0.54 -8.63
CA SER A 27 -29.98 0.15 -9.78
C SER A 27 -28.79 -0.66 -9.27
N ARG A 28 -28.61 -1.88 -9.77
CA ARG A 28 -27.33 -2.59 -9.66
C ARG A 28 -26.32 -1.76 -10.46
N ARG A 29 -25.66 -0.82 -9.79
CA ARG A 29 -24.50 -0.11 -10.34
C ARG A 29 -23.39 -1.14 -10.50
N THR A 30 -23.31 -1.73 -11.69
CA THR A 30 -22.10 -2.40 -12.14
C THR A 30 -20.95 -1.42 -11.98
N ALA A 31 -19.95 -1.82 -11.20
CA ALA A 31 -18.77 -1.04 -10.97
C ALA A 31 -18.10 -0.82 -12.32
N ARG A 32 -18.25 0.38 -12.90
CA ARG A 32 -17.53 0.77 -14.10
C ARG A 32 -16.05 0.75 -13.73
N SER A 33 -15.33 -0.22 -14.28
CA SER A 33 -13.88 -0.30 -14.20
C SER A 33 -13.31 0.96 -14.85
N ALA A 34 -12.87 1.91 -14.04
CA ALA A 34 -11.94 2.92 -14.50
C ALA A 34 -10.59 2.22 -14.67
N SER A 35 -10.37 1.64 -15.85
CA SER A 35 -9.06 1.18 -16.30
C SER A 35 -8.22 2.41 -16.59
N TRP A 36 -7.31 2.70 -15.68
CA TRP A 36 -6.21 3.59 -15.98
C TRP A 36 -5.17 2.73 -16.68
N ARG A 37 -4.94 2.98 -17.98
CA ARG A 37 -3.69 2.58 -18.58
C ARG A 37 -2.63 3.47 -17.96
N CYS A 38 -1.62 2.85 -17.37
CA CYS A 38 -0.36 3.54 -17.23
C CYS A 38 0.14 3.63 -18.66
N ASP A 39 -0.15 4.74 -19.34
CA ASP A 39 0.56 5.12 -20.56
C ASP A 39 1.97 5.45 -20.09
N MET A 40 2.73 4.37 -19.91
CA MET A 40 4.16 4.39 -19.70
C MET A 40 4.70 5.12 -20.91
N ALA A 41 5.32 6.28 -20.70
CA ALA A 41 6.01 6.97 -21.78
C ALA A 41 6.88 5.95 -22.51
N GLU A 42 6.72 5.85 -23.83
CA GLU A 42 7.51 5.00 -24.73
C GLU A 42 8.93 5.55 -24.90
N ASP A 43 9.41 6.30 -23.93
CA ASP A 43 10.77 6.77 -23.87
C ASP A 43 11.61 5.54 -23.53
N GLY A 44 12.44 5.09 -24.48
CA GLY A 44 13.31 3.91 -24.43
C GLY A 44 14.34 3.93 -23.29
N GLY A 45 13.88 4.08 -22.05
CA GLY A 45 14.65 4.05 -20.83
C GLY A 45 15.02 2.62 -20.46
N TYR A 46 16.24 2.46 -19.98
CA TYR A 46 16.78 1.19 -19.48
C TYR A 46 15.85 0.57 -18.44
N ARG A 47 15.19 -0.53 -18.82
CA ARG A 47 14.44 -1.41 -17.90
C ARG A 47 15.17 -2.74 -17.83
N PRO A 48 16.04 -2.93 -16.84
CA PRO A 48 16.71 -4.21 -16.68
C PRO A 48 15.68 -5.32 -16.51
N GLU A 49 16.02 -6.50 -17.01
CA GLU A 49 15.20 -7.69 -16.80
C GLU A 49 15.05 -7.95 -15.29
N GLY A 50 13.84 -8.30 -14.86
CA GLY A 50 13.53 -8.44 -13.45
C GLY A 50 12.22 -9.17 -13.21
N ILE A 51 12.07 -9.68 -11.99
CA ILE A 51 10.95 -10.49 -11.54
C ILE A 51 9.74 -9.58 -11.31
N ARG A 52 8.59 -9.94 -11.85
CA ARG A 52 7.33 -9.18 -11.70
C ARG A 52 6.42 -9.90 -10.72
N LEU A 53 6.03 -9.21 -9.64
CA LEU A 53 5.12 -9.75 -8.64
C LEU A 53 3.88 -8.86 -8.49
N GLY A 54 2.72 -9.51 -8.39
CA GLY A 54 1.44 -8.88 -8.08
C GLY A 54 1.12 -8.96 -6.60
N THR A 55 0.53 -7.91 -6.02
CA THR A 55 0.05 -7.96 -4.63
C THR A 55 -1.45 -8.30 -4.56
N PRO A 56 -1.91 -9.05 -3.53
CA PRO A 56 -1.15 -9.61 -2.40
C PRO A 56 -0.15 -10.70 -2.81
N LEU A 57 1.02 -10.72 -2.15
CA LEU A 57 2.10 -11.67 -2.44
C LEU A 57 1.80 -13.03 -1.82
N SER A 58 2.04 -14.10 -2.58
CA SER A 58 2.01 -15.46 -2.04
C SER A 58 3.31 -15.78 -1.29
N ARG A 59 3.22 -16.71 -0.33
CA ARG A 59 4.40 -17.20 0.40
C ARG A 59 5.43 -17.83 -0.55
N ASP A 60 4.95 -18.55 -1.56
CA ASP A 60 5.82 -19.25 -2.50
C ASP A 60 6.52 -18.29 -3.47
N ALA A 61 5.84 -17.22 -3.88
CA ALA A 61 6.47 -16.18 -4.71
C ALA A 61 7.63 -15.52 -3.99
N VAL A 62 7.44 -15.14 -2.71
CA VAL A 62 8.48 -14.49 -1.91
C VAL A 62 9.66 -15.43 -1.63
N ARG A 63 9.40 -16.74 -1.43
CA ARG A 63 10.45 -17.73 -1.15
C ARG A 63 11.35 -18.06 -2.33
N ARG A 64 10.89 -17.78 -3.55
CA ARG A 64 11.71 -17.94 -4.76
C ARG A 64 12.71 -16.81 -4.91
N LEU A 65 12.47 -15.65 -4.26
CA LEU A 65 13.37 -14.51 -4.33
C LEU A 65 14.72 -14.81 -3.68
N ARG A 66 15.75 -14.17 -4.21
CA ARG A 66 17.13 -14.19 -3.74
C ARG A 66 17.63 -12.75 -3.57
N THR A 67 18.60 -12.58 -2.67
CA THR A 67 19.27 -11.29 -2.51
C THR A 67 19.93 -10.90 -3.83
N GLY A 68 19.70 -9.66 -4.28
CA GLY A 68 20.17 -9.17 -5.58
C GLY A 68 19.12 -9.20 -6.68
N ASP A 69 17.99 -9.89 -6.49
CA ASP A 69 16.90 -9.90 -7.46
C ASP A 69 16.32 -8.51 -7.65
N LEU A 70 16.19 -8.11 -8.92
CA LEU A 70 15.41 -6.94 -9.30
C LEU A 70 13.93 -7.30 -9.34
N VAL A 71 13.12 -6.68 -8.48
CA VAL A 71 11.69 -6.97 -8.37
C VAL A 71 10.84 -5.75 -8.73
N TYR A 72 9.88 -5.96 -9.61
CA TYR A 72 8.82 -5.01 -9.95
C TYR A 72 7.52 -5.44 -9.28
N LEU A 73 6.98 -4.57 -8.44
CA LEU A 73 5.71 -4.81 -7.74
C LEU A 73 4.56 -4.07 -8.44
N THR A 74 3.45 -4.78 -8.65
CA THR A 74 2.20 -4.20 -9.18
C THR A 74 1.04 -4.54 -8.25
N GLY A 75 0.24 -3.54 -7.88
CA GLY A 75 -0.95 -3.75 -7.05
C GLY A 75 -1.03 -2.79 -5.87
N THR A 76 -1.69 -3.22 -4.80
CA THR A 76 -1.84 -2.43 -3.57
C THR A 76 -0.62 -2.61 -2.66
N VAL A 77 -0.06 -1.49 -2.20
CA VAL A 77 0.95 -1.42 -1.14
C VAL A 77 0.41 -0.56 0.00
N VAL A 78 0.84 -0.83 1.23
CA VAL A 78 0.42 -0.07 2.41
C VAL A 78 1.61 0.70 2.95
N THR A 79 1.48 2.02 3.08
CA THR A 79 2.54 2.84 3.68
C THR A 79 2.47 2.80 5.19
N MET A 80 3.59 2.50 5.84
CA MET A 80 3.68 2.45 7.29
C MET A 80 5.05 2.95 7.75
N ARG A 81 5.09 3.78 8.79
CA ARG A 81 6.31 4.32 9.39
C ARG A 81 6.22 4.24 10.91
N ASP A 82 7.02 5.01 11.63
CA ASP A 82 7.24 4.94 13.08
C ASP A 82 5.91 4.91 13.87
N ARG A 83 5.08 5.96 13.76
CA ARG A 83 3.80 6.05 14.51
C ARG A 83 2.78 4.99 14.10
N ALA A 84 2.78 4.59 12.83
CA ALA A 84 1.84 3.60 12.34
C ALA A 84 2.19 2.18 12.81
N HIS A 85 3.48 1.86 12.99
CA HIS A 85 3.90 0.61 13.61
C HIS A 85 3.48 0.56 15.08
N LEU A 86 3.76 1.63 15.85
CA LEU A 86 3.36 1.72 17.26
C LEU A 86 1.85 1.56 17.44
N ARG A 87 1.07 2.31 16.66
CA ARG A 87 -0.39 2.21 16.68
C ARG A 87 -0.89 0.81 16.31
N THR A 88 -0.23 0.14 15.37
CA THR A 88 -0.61 -1.23 14.98
C THR A 88 -0.38 -2.23 16.13
N MET A 89 0.58 -1.97 17.02
CA MET A 89 0.80 -2.81 18.20
C MET A 89 -0.23 -2.58 19.30
N GLU A 90 -0.64 -1.33 19.48
CA GLU A 90 -1.57 -0.92 20.53
C GLU A 90 -3.03 -1.23 20.16
N GLU A 91 -3.42 -0.90 18.93
CA GLU A 91 -4.81 -0.91 18.46
C GLU A 91 -5.08 -1.95 17.36
N GLY A 92 -4.04 -2.56 16.79
CA GLY A 92 -4.14 -3.37 15.58
C GLY A 92 -4.08 -2.54 14.28
N PRO A 93 -3.92 -3.20 13.12
CA PRO A 93 -3.79 -2.50 11.86
C PRO A 93 -5.18 -2.04 11.35
N PRO A 94 -5.25 -0.92 10.61
CA PRO A 94 -6.52 -0.43 10.06
C PRO A 94 -7.09 -1.31 8.93
N THR A 95 -6.32 -2.30 8.47
CA THR A 95 -6.68 -3.24 7.40
C THR A 95 -5.89 -4.53 7.55
N ASP A 96 -6.32 -5.60 6.89
CA ASP A 96 -5.58 -6.86 6.85
C ASP A 96 -4.24 -6.67 6.12
N LEU A 97 -3.16 -7.13 6.75
CA LEU A 97 -1.80 -7.03 6.23
C LEU A 97 -1.29 -8.38 5.69
N GLU A 98 -2.07 -9.45 5.76
CA GLU A 98 -1.64 -10.73 5.22
C GLU A 98 -1.39 -10.63 3.71
N GLY A 99 -0.18 -11.02 3.28
CA GLY A 99 0.18 -10.93 1.86
C GLY A 99 0.59 -9.53 1.40
N VAL A 100 0.39 -8.50 2.22
CA VAL A 100 0.60 -7.10 1.81
C VAL A 100 2.09 -6.74 1.80
N VAL A 101 2.44 -5.79 0.94
CA VAL A 101 3.73 -5.10 0.95
C VAL A 101 3.63 -3.86 1.83
N VAL A 102 4.41 -3.82 2.91
CA VAL A 102 4.54 -2.66 3.77
C VAL A 102 5.64 -1.76 3.21
N TYR A 103 5.28 -0.55 2.83
CA TYR A 103 6.21 0.43 2.30
C TYR A 103 6.56 1.48 3.37
N HIS A 104 7.81 1.47 3.81
CA HIS A 104 8.36 2.48 4.69
C HIS A 104 8.50 3.81 3.95
N CYS A 105 7.41 4.58 3.95
CA CYS A 105 7.29 5.84 3.23
C CYS A 105 6.31 6.77 3.96
N GLY A 106 6.62 8.06 3.97
CA GLY A 106 5.66 9.12 4.27
C GLY A 106 5.30 9.83 2.97
N PRO A 107 4.21 9.43 2.29
CA PRO A 107 3.88 9.99 0.99
C PRO A 107 3.42 11.44 1.11
N LEU A 108 3.76 12.26 0.11
CA LEU A 108 3.10 13.53 -0.13
C LEU A 108 1.85 13.24 -0.98
N ALA A 109 0.67 13.49 -0.42
CA ALA A 109 -0.59 13.25 -1.09
C ALA A 109 -1.46 14.52 -1.10
N ARG A 110 -2.23 14.69 -2.18
CA ARG A 110 -3.18 15.78 -2.37
C ARG A 110 -4.58 15.21 -2.54
N HIS A 111 -5.55 15.80 -1.86
CA HIS A 111 -6.97 15.50 -2.05
C HIS A 111 -7.57 16.46 -3.09
N ASP A 112 -8.30 15.96 -4.07
CA ASP A 112 -8.95 16.77 -5.12
C ASP A 112 -10.44 17.02 -4.88
N GLY A 113 -10.95 16.62 -3.71
CA GLY A 113 -12.38 16.68 -3.37
C GLY A 113 -13.09 15.34 -3.51
N ARG A 114 -12.56 14.42 -4.32
CA ARG A 114 -13.14 13.09 -4.55
C ARG A 114 -12.20 11.98 -4.09
N ASP A 115 -10.93 12.08 -4.46
CA ASP A 115 -9.91 11.04 -4.28
C ASP A 115 -8.59 11.66 -3.77
N TRP A 116 -7.78 10.79 -3.17
CA TRP A 116 -6.40 11.12 -2.78
C TRP A 116 -5.44 10.71 -3.89
N HIS A 117 -4.52 11.61 -4.24
CA HIS A 117 -3.48 11.40 -5.23
C HIS A 117 -2.11 11.49 -4.57
N VAL A 118 -1.30 10.46 -4.75
CA VAL A 118 0.10 10.47 -4.28
C VAL A 118 0.94 11.24 -5.29
N LEU A 119 1.54 12.34 -4.86
CA LEU A 119 2.42 13.19 -5.66
C LEU A 119 3.87 12.73 -5.59
N ALA A 120 4.31 12.33 -4.39
CA ALA A 120 5.65 11.80 -4.17
C ALA A 120 5.61 10.72 -3.08
N ALA A 121 6.40 9.66 -3.25
CA ALA A 121 6.51 8.56 -2.30
C ALA A 121 7.93 8.02 -2.28
N GLY A 122 8.85 8.79 -1.70
CA GLY A 122 10.22 8.35 -1.48
C GLY A 122 10.34 7.42 -0.27
N PRO A 123 11.24 6.40 -0.29
CA PRO A 123 11.43 5.50 0.84
C PRO A 123 12.13 6.21 2.00
N THR A 124 11.82 5.79 3.23
CA THR A 124 12.56 6.17 4.43
C THR A 124 13.49 5.05 4.89
N THR A 125 14.42 5.38 5.80
CA THR A 125 15.30 4.42 6.48
C THR A 125 14.49 3.40 7.26
N SER A 126 14.64 2.11 6.93
CA SER A 126 13.87 1.00 7.52
C SER A 126 14.30 0.61 8.92
N ILE A 127 15.59 0.76 9.24
CA ILE A 127 16.18 0.38 10.54
C ILE A 127 15.45 0.98 11.75
N ARG A 128 14.79 2.13 11.61
CA ARG A 128 14.02 2.75 12.69
C ARG A 128 12.83 1.93 13.17
N MET A 129 12.32 1.02 12.34
CA MET A 129 11.19 0.15 12.65
C MET A 129 11.63 -1.30 12.91
N GLU A 130 12.93 -1.56 12.96
CA GLU A 130 13.52 -2.90 13.10
C GLU A 130 13.07 -3.61 14.38
N SER A 131 13.11 -2.93 15.52
CA SER A 131 12.65 -3.48 16.80
C SER A 131 11.17 -3.88 16.78
N LEU A 132 10.38 -3.22 15.92
CA LEU A 132 8.93 -3.42 15.81
C LEU A 132 8.54 -4.46 14.75
N ALA A 133 9.39 -4.66 13.74
CA ALA A 133 9.11 -5.51 12.58
C ALA A 133 8.88 -7.00 12.93
N PRO A 134 9.63 -7.65 13.85
CA PRO A 134 9.40 -9.05 14.20
C PRO A 134 7.99 -9.31 14.75
N VAL A 135 7.48 -8.39 15.56
CA VAL A 135 6.13 -8.48 16.14
C VAL A 135 5.08 -8.31 15.03
N LEU A 136 5.24 -7.30 14.18
CA LEU A 136 4.36 -7.06 13.02
C LEU A 136 4.31 -8.29 12.09
N LEU A 137 5.46 -8.88 11.79
CA LEU A 137 5.59 -10.06 10.92
C LEU A 137 4.89 -11.28 11.51
N ARG A 138 5.03 -11.54 12.81
CA ARG A 138 4.38 -12.67 13.49
C ARG A 138 2.87 -12.50 13.58
N ALA A 139 2.41 -11.30 13.95
CA ALA A 139 1.00 -11.03 14.21
C ALA A 139 0.17 -10.88 12.93
N HIS A 140 0.69 -10.16 11.92
CA HIS A 140 -0.10 -9.75 10.76
C HIS A 140 0.44 -10.25 9.43
N ARG A 141 1.59 -10.92 9.43
CA ARG A 141 2.10 -11.67 8.28
C ARG A 141 2.15 -10.87 6.96
N PRO A 142 2.62 -9.60 6.94
CA PRO A 142 3.02 -8.98 5.69
C PRO A 142 4.11 -9.82 5.01
N ARG A 143 4.20 -9.71 3.69
CA ARG A 143 5.08 -10.57 2.89
C ARG A 143 6.32 -9.87 2.38
N ALA A 144 6.32 -8.55 2.35
CA ALA A 144 7.50 -7.76 2.05
C ALA A 144 7.47 -6.46 2.83
N ILE A 145 8.66 -5.98 3.19
CA ILE A 145 8.90 -4.65 3.72
C ILE A 145 9.83 -3.95 2.72
N VAL A 146 9.43 -2.77 2.24
CA VAL A 146 10.19 -1.98 1.28
C VAL A 146 10.63 -0.68 1.94
N GLY A 147 11.90 -0.32 1.82
CA GLY A 147 12.45 0.94 2.32
C GLY A 147 13.91 1.10 1.91
N LYS A 148 14.67 1.95 2.61
CA LYS A 148 16.11 2.15 2.36
C LYS A 148 16.96 1.89 3.61
N GLY A 149 18.26 1.68 3.43
CA GLY A 149 19.23 1.58 4.53
C GLY A 149 19.30 0.21 5.23
N GLY A 150 18.54 -0.78 4.77
CA GLY A 150 18.58 -2.13 5.34
C GLY A 150 17.89 -2.28 6.69
N MET A 151 17.81 -3.53 7.13
CA MET A 151 17.38 -4.02 8.45
C MET A 151 18.28 -5.24 8.76
N GLY A 152 18.79 -5.38 9.98
CA GLY A 152 19.68 -6.43 10.50
C GLY A 152 19.08 -7.15 11.69
#